data_AF-A0A957PK42-F1
#
_entry.id   AF-A0A957PK42-F1
#
_cell.length_a   1.000
_cell.length_b   1.000
_cell.length_c   1.000
_cell.angle_alpha   90.00
_cell.angle_beta   90.00
_cell.angle_gamma   90.00
#
_symmetry.space_group_name_H-M   'P 1'
#
loop_
_entity.id
_entity.type
_entity.pdbx_description
1 polymer ?
#
loop_
_entity_poly.entity_id
_entity_poly.type
_entity_poly.pdbx_seq_one_letter_code
_entity_poly.pdbx_strand_id
1 'polypeptide(L)'
;DYFQTLEELGAAAYLGQAGNIQNKDLLTAAVSIHNVEGQHAAVLADLVGKPVSPAFAEAKTMDEVVAAITPILSTAPADWPMTGRGGRRRSMAPSNRPF
;
A
#
# COMPACT_ATOMS: atom_id res chain seq x y z
N ASP A 1 -5.09 -6.61 11.92
CA ASP A 1 -3.90 -7.29 11.40
C ASP A 1 -3.39 -6.75 10.07
N TYR A 2 -4.25 -6.42 9.12
CA TYR A 2 -3.83 -5.96 7.79
C TYR A 2 -3.11 -4.60 7.77
N PHE A 3 -3.58 -3.63 8.56
CA PHE A 3 -3.09 -2.24 8.47
C PHE A 3 -1.59 -2.11 8.83
N GLN A 4 -1.12 -2.65 9.96
CA GLN A 4 0.31 -2.62 10.31
C GLN A 4 1.19 -3.24 9.21
N THR A 5 0.80 -4.42 8.70
CA THR A 5 1.57 -5.13 7.67
C THR A 5 1.64 -4.34 6.36
N LEU A 6 0.62 -3.55 6.03
CA LEU A 6 0.66 -2.65 4.88
C LEU A 6 1.70 -1.54 5.04
N GLU A 7 1.72 -0.89 6.20
CA GLU A 7 2.64 0.22 6.45
C GLU A 7 4.10 -0.29 6.45
N GLU A 8 4.36 -1.47 7.04
CA GLU A 8 5.68 -2.12 6.94
C GLU A 8 6.07 -2.44 5.49
N LEU A 9 5.11 -2.91 4.69
CA LEU A 9 5.33 -3.20 3.28
C LEU A 9 5.59 -1.92 2.47
N GLY A 10 4.88 -0.84 2.76
CA GLY A 10 5.07 0.48 2.15
C GLY A 10 6.47 1.03 2.43
N ALA A 11 6.89 1.00 3.70
CA ALA A 11 8.23 1.39 4.11
C ALA A 11 9.31 0.57 3.38
N ALA A 12 9.15 -0.76 3.32
CA ALA A 12 10.07 -1.66 2.64
C ALA A 12 10.16 -1.41 1.12
N ALA A 13 9.03 -1.08 0.48
CA ALA A 13 8.96 -0.80 -0.96
C ALA A 13 9.69 0.49 -1.34
N TYR A 14 9.48 1.58 -0.60
CA TYR A 14 10.18 2.84 -0.86
C TYR A 14 11.68 2.71 -0.62
N LEU A 15 12.09 1.96 0.41
CA LEU A 15 13.50 1.69 0.66
C LEU A 15 14.13 0.86 -0.46
N GLY A 16 13.45 -0.19 -0.93
CA GLY A 16 13.93 -1.03 -2.03
C GLY A 16 14.08 -0.29 -3.36
N GLN A 17 13.25 0.72 -3.61
CA GLN A 17 13.34 1.54 -4.81
C GLN A 17 14.25 2.76 -4.68
N ALA A 18 14.73 3.10 -3.49
CA ALA A 18 15.51 4.32 -3.25
C ALA A 18 16.71 4.45 -4.20
N GLY A 19 17.45 3.35 -4.44
CA GLY A 19 18.60 3.33 -5.35
C GLY A 19 18.26 3.58 -6.83
N ASN A 20 17.00 3.38 -7.22
CA ASN A 20 16.52 3.62 -8.58
C ASN A 20 16.05 5.07 -8.81
N ILE A 21 15.81 5.84 -7.74
CA ILE A 21 15.28 7.21 -7.83
C ILE A 21 16.43 8.21 -7.98
N GLN A 22 16.67 8.66 -9.21
CA GLN A 22 17.78 9.57 -9.53
C GLN A 22 17.44 11.05 -9.25
N ASN A 23 16.17 11.43 -9.34
CA ASN A 23 15.74 12.79 -9.04
C ASN A 23 15.72 13.00 -7.52
N LYS A 24 16.51 13.96 -7.03
CA LYS A 24 16.67 14.24 -5.59
C LYS A 24 15.38 14.69 -4.90
N ASP A 25 14.52 15.43 -5.59
CA ASP A 25 13.25 15.87 -5.02
C ASP A 25 12.31 14.67 -4.86
N LEU A 26 12.30 13.77 -5.84
CA LEU A 26 11.54 12.51 -5.75
C LEU A 26 12.12 11.56 -4.70
N LEU A 27 13.45 11.49 -4.57
CA LEU A 27 14.09 10.69 -3.53
C LEU A 27 13.77 11.24 -2.13
N THR A 28 13.78 12.56 -1.97
CA THR A 28 13.40 13.22 -0.72
C THR A 28 11.94 12.92 -0.36
N ALA A 29 11.04 12.98 -1.34
CA ALA A 29 9.64 12.59 -1.14
C ALA A 29 9.52 11.10 -0.76
N ALA A 30 10.21 10.20 -1.46
CA ALA A 30 10.19 8.76 -1.19
C ALA A 30 10.71 8.42 0.21
N VAL A 31 11.83 9.02 0.64
CA VAL A 31 12.38 8.84 1.99
C VAL A 31 11.43 9.41 3.05
N SER A 32 10.75 10.53 2.76
CA SER A 32 9.75 11.09 3.67
C SER A 32 8.55 10.15 3.86
N ILE A 33 8.07 9.53 2.78
CA ILE A 33 6.98 8.55 2.85
C ILE A 33 7.44 7.31 3.62
N HIS A 34 8.59 6.74 3.29
CA HIS A 34 9.19 5.62 4.03
C HIS A 34 9.19 5.84 5.55
N ASN A 35 9.60 7.03 6.00
CA ASN A 35 9.62 7.38 7.42
C ASN A 35 8.22 7.44 8.05
N VAL A 36 7.24 8.01 7.34
CA VAL A 36 5.85 8.09 7.82
C VAL A 36 5.23 6.70 7.96
N GLU A 37 5.41 5.85 6.96
CA GLU A 37 4.92 4.45 6.98
C GLU A 37 5.55 3.67 8.15
N GLY A 38 6.84 3.86 8.43
CA GLY A 38 7.49 3.26 9.61
C GLY A 38 6.88 3.71 10.94
N GLN A 39 6.50 4.99 11.06
CA GLN A 39 5.81 5.52 12.25
C GLN A 39 4.39 4.96 12.38
N HIS A 40 3.64 4.88 11.27
CA HIS A 40 2.32 4.26 11.28
C HIS A 40 2.40 2.79 11.68
N ALA A 41 3.38 2.05 11.16
CA ALA A 41 3.60 0.65 11.52
C ALA A 41 3.85 0.50 13.03
N ALA A 42 4.72 1.32 13.62
CA ALA A 42 5.01 1.29 15.05
C ALA A 42 3.77 1.64 15.91
N VAL A 43 3.05 2.71 15.57
CA VAL A 43 1.84 3.13 16.31
C VAL A 43 0.73 2.07 16.19
N LEU A 44 0.52 1.51 15.01
CA LEU A 44 -0.50 0.48 14.80
C LEU A 44 -0.13 -0.82 15.50
N ALA A 45 1.15 -1.21 15.52
CA ALA A 45 1.61 -2.38 16.26
C ALA A 45 1.32 -2.23 17.76
N ASP A 46 1.64 -1.08 18.35
CA ASP A 46 1.33 -0.75 19.75
C ASP A 46 -0.18 -0.81 20.01
N LEU A 47 -0.98 -0.15 19.17
CA LEU A 47 -2.44 -0.08 19.31
C LEU A 47 -3.11 -1.46 19.29
N VAL A 48 -2.57 -2.41 18.53
CA VAL A 48 -3.13 -3.77 18.39
C VAL A 48 -2.39 -4.82 19.24
N GLY A 49 -1.48 -4.41 20.13
CA GLY A 49 -0.73 -5.30 21.02
C GLY A 49 0.21 -6.26 20.31
N LYS A 50 0.74 -5.87 19.14
CA LYS A 50 1.74 -6.62 18.38
C LYS A 50 3.16 -6.15 18.71
N PRO A 51 4.18 -6.97 18.45
CA PRO A 51 5.56 -6.50 18.50
C PRO A 51 5.73 -5.25 17.63
N VAL A 52 6.36 -4.22 18.19
CA VAL A 52 6.68 -3.00 17.45
C VAL A 52 7.55 -3.34 16.24
N SER A 53 7.29 -2.66 15.13
CA SER A 53 8.07 -2.80 13.91
C SER A 53 9.56 -2.53 14.16
N PRO A 54 10.45 -3.20 13.42
CA PRO A 54 11.89 -3.00 13.58
C PRO A 54 12.27 -1.53 13.30
N ALA A 55 13.33 -1.06 13.97
CA ALA A 55 13.82 0.32 13.83
C ALA A 55 14.28 0.66 12.40
N PHE A 56 14.66 -0.35 11.62
CA PHE A 56 15.01 -0.21 10.21
C PHE A 56 14.18 -1.20 9.41
N ALA A 57 13.50 -0.72 8.36
CA ALA A 57 12.82 -1.61 7.44
C ALA A 57 13.82 -2.41 6.62
N GLU A 58 13.44 -3.63 6.25
CA GLU A 58 14.18 -4.41 5.27
C GLU A 58 13.70 -4.04 3.86
N ALA A 59 14.64 -3.69 2.98
CA ALA A 59 14.32 -3.35 1.60
C ALA A 59 13.69 -4.54 0.87
N LYS A 60 12.63 -4.30 0.11
CA LYS A 60 11.99 -5.31 -0.75
C LYS A 60 12.04 -4.94 -2.22
N THR A 61 12.29 -5.94 -3.06
CA THR A 61 12.15 -5.83 -4.51
C THR A 61 10.69 -5.67 -4.90
N MET A 62 10.44 -5.15 -6.11
CA MET A 62 9.08 -5.02 -6.64
C MET A 62 8.32 -6.36 -6.65
N ASP A 63 8.99 -7.45 -7.03
CA ASP A 63 8.38 -8.78 -7.08
C ASP A 63 7.96 -9.27 -5.69
N GLU A 64 8.78 -9.03 -4.66
CA GLU A 64 8.43 -9.34 -3.27
C GLU A 64 7.26 -8.48 -2.76
N VAL A 65 7.23 -7.20 -3.16
CA VAL A 65 6.12 -6.30 -2.79
C VAL A 65 4.81 -6.77 -3.44
N VAL A 66 4.84 -7.09 -4.73
CA VAL A 66 3.68 -7.61 -5.46
C VAL A 66 3.22 -8.93 -4.87
N ALA A 67 4.13 -9.84 -4.56
CA ALA A 67 3.81 -11.12 -3.92
C ALA A 67 3.14 -10.90 -2.55
N ALA A 68 3.64 -9.97 -1.74
CA ALA A 68 3.10 -9.67 -0.42
C ALA A 68 1.71 -9.01 -0.45
N ILE A 69 1.45 -8.11 -1.41
CA ILE A 69 0.18 -7.36 -1.48
C ILE A 69 -0.95 -8.13 -2.17
N THR A 70 -0.62 -9.05 -3.08
CA THR A 70 -1.59 -9.78 -3.91
C THR A 70 -2.69 -10.50 -3.11
N PRO A 71 -2.39 -11.23 -2.02
CA PRO A 71 -3.42 -11.90 -1.22
C PRO A 71 -4.45 -10.95 -0.62
N ILE A 72 -4.09 -9.68 -0.40
CA ILE A 72 -5.05 -8.72 0.14
C ILE A 72 -5.87 -8.06 -0.96
N LEU A 73 -5.27 -7.80 -2.11
CA LEU A 73 -6.01 -7.33 -3.29
C LEU A 73 -7.06 -8.35 -3.76
N SER A 74 -6.79 -9.65 -3.60
CA SER A 74 -7.73 -10.71 -4.00
C SER A 74 -8.89 -10.94 -3.03
N THR A 75 -8.78 -10.43 -1.79
CA THR A 75 -9.83 -10.52 -0.76
C THR A 75 -10.59 -9.22 -0.57
N ALA A 76 -10.20 -8.16 -1.28
CA ALA A 76 -10.94 -6.92 -1.35
C ALA A 76 -12.34 -7.17 -1.97
N PRO A 77 -13.43 -6.70 -1.34
CA PRO A 77 -14.76 -6.88 -1.90
C PRO A 77 -14.85 -6.20 -3.28
N ALA A 78 -15.52 -6.85 -4.23
CA ALA A 78 -15.73 -6.30 -5.58
C ALA A 78 -16.37 -4.90 -5.54
N ASP A 79 -17.18 -4.66 -4.51
CA ASP A 79 -17.76 -3.38 -4.16
C ASP A 79 -17.17 -2.92 -2.81
N TRP A 80 -16.11 -2.13 -2.85
CA TRP A 80 -15.71 -1.37 -1.67
C TRP A 80 -16.90 -0.50 -1.25
N PRO A 81 -17.26 -0.43 0.05
CA PRO A 81 -18.29 0.48 0.49
C PRO A 81 -17.90 1.88 0.02
N MET A 82 -18.79 2.52 -0.75
CA MET A 82 -18.62 3.84 -1.38
C MET A 82 -18.54 4.97 -0.34
N THR A 83 -17.58 4.87 0.57
CA THR A 83 -17.28 5.80 1.66
C THR A 83 -16.29 6.88 1.19
N GLY A 84 -15.65 6.68 0.03
CA GLY A 84 -14.89 7.70 -0.69
C GLY A 84 -15.75 8.41 -1.74
N ARG A 85 -15.62 9.74 -1.85
CA ARG A 85 -16.32 10.62 -2.82
C ARG A 85 -15.87 10.43 -4.28
N GLY A 86 -15.41 9.24 -4.65
CA GLY A 86 -14.75 8.94 -5.92
C GLY A 86 -15.62 8.13 -6.88
N GLY A 87 -16.37 8.82 -7.72
CA GLY A 87 -16.67 8.38 -9.10
C GLY A 87 -17.63 7.20 -9.28
N ARG A 88 -18.85 7.51 -9.72
CA ARG A 88 -19.80 6.54 -10.28
C ARG A 88 -19.11 5.68 -11.36
N ARG A 89 -18.85 4.40 -11.09
CA ARG A 89 -18.64 3.42 -12.15
C ARG A 89 -19.95 3.28 -12.89
N ARG A 90 -20.11 3.97 -14.03
CA ARG A 90 -21.15 3.58 -14.99
C ARG A 90 -20.77 2.18 -15.47
N SER A 91 -21.54 1.18 -15.05
CA SER A 91 -21.50 -0.14 -15.66
C SER A 91 -21.94 0.02 -17.11
N MET A 92 -21.00 -0.03 -18.05
CA MET A 92 -21.31 -0.19 -19.46
C MET A 92 -21.69 -1.67 -19.65
N ALA A 93 -22.97 -2.01 -19.43
CA ALA A 93 -23.49 -3.30 -19.84
C ALA A 93 -23.62 -3.31 -21.37
N PRO A 94 -23.31 -4.42 -22.08
CA PRO A 94 -23.52 -4.50 -23.51
C PRO A 94 -25.02 -4.41 -23.81
N SER A 95 -25.43 -3.40 -24.56
CA SER A 95 -26.83 -3.18 -24.91
C SER A 95 -27.26 -4.23 -25.95
N ASN A 96 -27.95 -5.28 -25.50
CA ASN A 96 -28.71 -6.13 -26.39
C ASN A 96 -30.15 -5.62 -26.44
N ARG A 97 -30.44 -4.68 -27.35
CA ARG A 97 -31.81 -4.34 -27.75
C ARG A 97 -31.92 -4.55 -29.26
N PRO A 98 -32.97 -5.24 -29.74
CA PRO A 98 -33.17 -5.43 -31.16
C PRO A 98 -33.64 -4.10 -31.76
N PHE A 99 -32.96 -3.63 -32.81
CA PHE A 99 -33.45 -3.26 -34.15
C PHE A 99 -32.25 -3.05 -35.06
#